data_AF-A0A2N7JPA2-F1
#
_entry.id   AF-A0A2N7JPA2-F1
#
_cell.length_a   1.000
_cell.length_b   1.000
_cell.length_c   1.000
_cell.angle_alpha   90.00
_cell.angle_beta   90.00
_cell.angle_gamma   90.00
#
_symmetry.space_group_name_H-M   'P 1'
#
loop_
_entity.id
_entity.type
_entity.pdbx_description
1 polymer ?
#
loop_
_entity_poly.entity_id
_entity_poly.type
_entity_poly.pdbx_seq_one_letter_code
_entity_poly.pdbx_strand_id
1 'polypeptide(L)'
;MQNICEGLLKICPELKYVNGYIIFGSLSDLPPYNQSYYINWRTDSDDYSEVDTKAKDIEEYITDILKQYTSPSPSPHGYFKIKSRIIEFQLTTQDIVDTILDNIDKANQLKDFRI
;
A
#
# COMPACT_ATOMS: atom_id res chain seq x y z
N MET A 1 -3.96 17.41 -10.90
CA MET A 1 -3.56 16.33 -9.95
C MET A 1 -3.73 15.03 -10.73
N GLN A 2 -2.64 14.33 -11.06
CA GLN A 2 -2.78 12.99 -11.64
C GLN A 2 -3.51 12.10 -10.63
N ASN A 3 -4.45 11.29 -11.10
CA ASN A 3 -5.14 10.34 -10.24
C ASN A 3 -4.11 9.33 -9.71
N ILE A 4 -3.93 9.29 -8.39
CA ILE A 4 -2.89 8.48 -7.72
C ILE A 4 -2.99 7.00 -8.14
N CYS A 5 -4.22 6.49 -8.31
CA CYS A 5 -4.46 5.12 -8.77
C CYS A 5 -4.05 4.91 -10.23
N GLU A 6 -4.23 5.91 -11.11
CA GLU A 6 -3.76 5.82 -12.50
C GLU A 6 -2.24 5.85 -12.59
N GLY A 7 -1.57 6.58 -11.70
CA GLY A 7 -0.11 6.55 -11.60
C GLY A 7 0.41 5.16 -11.27
N LEU A 8 -0.18 4.52 -10.26
CA LEU A 8 0.16 3.14 -9.89
C LEU A 8 -0.05 2.15 -11.05
N LEU A 9 -1.18 2.26 -11.76
CA LEU A 9 -1.49 1.41 -12.92
C LEU A 9 -0.60 1.65 -14.14
N LYS A 10 0.00 2.83 -14.29
CA LYS A 10 0.98 3.10 -15.34
C LYS A 10 2.31 2.39 -15.06
N ILE A 11 2.65 2.21 -13.79
CA ILE A 11 3.86 1.51 -13.37
C ILE A 11 3.69 0.00 -13.50
N CYS A 12 2.57 -0.53 -13.02
CA CYS A 12 2.24 -1.95 -13.08
C CYS A 12 0.77 -2.15 -13.49
N PRO A 13 0.48 -2.34 -14.79
CA PRO A 13 -0.86 -2.64 -15.29
C PRO A 13 -1.46 -3.93 -14.72
N GLU A 14 -0.62 -4.88 -14.33
CA GLU A 14 -0.99 -6.21 -13.82
C GLU A 14 -1.72 -6.14 -12.48
N LEU A 15 -1.57 -5.03 -11.75
CA LEU A 15 -2.35 -4.77 -10.54
C LEU A 15 -3.87 -4.79 -10.79
N LYS A 16 -4.33 -4.71 -12.04
CA LYS A 16 -5.75 -4.92 -12.38
C LYS A 16 -6.22 -6.37 -12.18
N TYR A 17 -5.32 -7.32 -12.09
CA TYR A 17 -5.66 -8.74 -12.02
C TYR A 17 -5.43 -9.35 -10.63
N VAL A 18 -4.68 -8.66 -9.76
CA VAL A 18 -4.48 -9.07 -8.37
C VAL A 18 -5.58 -8.53 -7.46
N ASN A 19 -5.63 -9.07 -6.25
CA ASN A 19 -6.36 -8.52 -5.11
C ASN A 19 -5.41 -8.32 -3.94
N GLY A 20 -5.81 -7.43 -3.03
CA GLY A 20 -5.11 -7.24 -1.77
C GLY A 20 -4.82 -5.78 -1.49
N TYR A 21 -3.73 -5.55 -0.78
CA TYR A 21 -3.40 -4.22 -0.29
C TYR A 21 -1.91 -3.91 -0.48
N ILE A 22 -1.62 -2.66 -0.82
CA ILE A 22 -0.30 -2.05 -0.65
C ILE A 22 -0.46 -0.99 0.43
N ILE A 23 0.04 -1.28 1.61
CA ILE A 23 -0.17 -0.47 2.82
C ILE A 23 1.09 0.34 3.07
N PHE A 24 0.96 1.60 3.48
CA PHE A 24 2.11 2.44 3.80
C PHE A 24 1.81 3.37 4.98
N GLY A 25 2.86 3.81 5.65
CA GLY A 25 2.76 4.77 6.74
C GLY A 25 4.09 5.35 7.14
N SER A 26 4.07 6.51 7.80
CA SER A 26 5.29 7.09 8.35
C SER A 26 5.65 6.43 9.69
N LEU A 27 6.95 6.27 9.92
CA LEU A 27 7.50 5.86 11.21
C LEU A 27 7.96 7.08 12.06
N SER A 28 7.69 8.29 11.56
CA SER A 28 8.06 9.56 12.20
C SER A 28 6.81 10.40 12.44
N ASP A 29 6.75 11.05 13.60
CA ASP A 29 5.71 12.02 13.95
C ASP A 29 5.93 13.38 13.25
N LEU A 30 7.08 13.60 12.62
CA LEU A 30 7.44 14.86 11.98
C LEU A 30 7.97 14.66 10.55
N PRO A 31 7.69 15.60 9.63
CA PRO A 31 8.24 15.58 8.28
C PRO A 31 9.77 15.80 8.31
N PRO A 32 10.50 15.37 7.27
CA PRO A 32 10.00 14.79 6.02
C PRO A 32 9.70 13.28 6.11
N TYR A 33 8.45 12.90 5.86
CA TYR A 33 7.97 11.52 6.08
C TYR A 33 8.56 10.49 5.10
N ASN A 34 9.03 10.94 3.94
CA ASN A 34 9.68 10.08 2.95
C ASN A 34 11.08 9.61 3.36
N GLN A 35 11.61 10.06 4.51
CA GLN A 35 12.88 9.58 5.07
C GLN A 35 12.68 8.43 6.08
N SER A 36 11.47 8.25 6.60
CA SER A 36 11.15 7.23 7.59
C SER A 36 9.70 6.76 7.42
N TYR A 37 9.54 5.65 6.71
CA TYR A 37 8.25 5.07 6.36
C TYR A 37 8.37 3.54 6.22
N TYR A 38 7.23 2.88 6.20
CA TYR A 38 7.12 1.47 5.85
C TYR A 38 6.17 1.29 4.67
N ILE A 39 6.38 0.20 3.91
CA ILE A 39 5.47 -0.29 2.90
C ILE A 39 5.28 -1.79 3.17
N ASN A 40 4.03 -2.24 3.21
CA ASN A 40 3.66 -3.63 3.45
C ASN A 40 2.76 -4.12 2.32
N TRP A 41 3.25 -5.13 1.60
CA TRP A 41 2.57 -5.77 0.50
C TRP A 41 1.74 -6.95 1.02
N ARG A 42 0.44 -6.91 0.77
CA ARG A 42 -0.55 -7.93 1.12
C ARG A 42 -1.38 -8.26 -0.12
N THR A 43 -0.72 -8.59 -1.22
CA THR A 43 -1.32 -8.96 -2.50
C THR A 43 -1.30 -10.48 -2.70
N ASP A 44 -2.29 -11.02 -3.41
CA ASP A 44 -2.33 -12.42 -3.86
C ASP A 44 -1.51 -12.63 -5.16
N SER A 45 -0.36 -11.95 -5.26
CA SER A 45 0.44 -11.84 -6.49
C SER A 45 1.28 -13.07 -6.82
N ASP A 46 1.05 -14.21 -6.16
CA ASP A 46 1.80 -15.46 -6.41
C ASP A 46 1.71 -15.91 -7.89
N ASP A 47 0.65 -15.47 -8.60
CA ASP A 47 0.43 -15.73 -10.03
C ASP A 47 0.97 -14.61 -10.97
N TYR A 48 1.55 -13.52 -10.43
CA TYR A 48 1.92 -12.32 -11.19
C TYR A 48 3.33 -11.80 -10.87
N SER A 49 4.34 -12.48 -11.43
CA SER A 49 5.77 -12.14 -11.24
C SER A 49 6.16 -10.71 -11.65
N GLU A 50 5.39 -10.08 -12.55
CA GLU A 50 5.64 -8.70 -12.97
C GLU A 50 5.42 -7.70 -11.82
N VAL A 51 4.52 -8.00 -10.87
CA VAL A 51 4.32 -7.16 -9.66
C VAL A 51 5.61 -7.10 -8.85
N ASP A 52 6.28 -8.23 -8.66
CA ASP A 52 7.57 -8.28 -7.95
C ASP A 52 8.65 -7.48 -8.68
N THR A 53 8.69 -7.56 -10.01
CA THR A 53 9.66 -6.77 -10.80
C THR A 53 9.41 -5.26 -10.74
N LYS A 54 8.18 -4.85 -10.45
CA LYS A 54 7.75 -3.44 -10.35
C LYS A 54 7.65 -2.93 -8.92
N ALA A 55 7.89 -3.77 -7.93
CA ALA A 55 7.79 -3.40 -6.52
C ALA A 55 8.59 -2.15 -6.19
N LYS A 56 9.85 -2.09 -6.65
CA LYS A 56 10.73 -0.93 -6.43
C LYS A 56 10.18 0.36 -7.06
N ASP A 57 9.72 0.31 -8.31
CA ASP A 57 9.15 1.48 -9.01
C ASP A 57 7.89 1.98 -8.27
N ILE A 58 7.10 1.06 -7.70
CA ILE A 58 5.91 1.37 -6.90
C ILE A 58 6.29 1.98 -5.54
N GLU A 59 7.33 1.48 -4.88
CA GLU A 59 7.83 2.04 -3.62
C GLU A 59 8.38 3.46 -3.81
N GLU A 60 9.08 3.70 -4.93
CA GLU A 60 9.52 5.05 -5.31
C GLU A 60 8.31 5.98 -5.55
N TYR A 61 7.25 5.48 -6.19
CA TYR A 61 6.02 6.24 -6.38
C TYR A 61 5.32 6.59 -5.05
N ILE A 62 5.27 5.65 -4.10
CA ILE A 62 4.76 5.90 -2.74
C ILE A 62 5.63 6.92 -2.00
N THR A 63 6.95 6.83 -2.16
CA THR A 63 7.90 7.82 -1.61
C THR A 63 7.59 9.23 -2.14
N ASP A 64 7.27 9.36 -3.43
CA ASP A 64 6.89 10.62 -4.06
C ASP A 64 5.52 11.13 -3.60
N ILE A 65 4.59 10.24 -3.25
CA ILE A 65 3.35 10.61 -2.54
C ILE A 65 3.69 11.18 -1.16
N LEU A 66 4.53 10.50 -0.38
CA LEU A 66 4.92 10.93 0.97
C LEU A 66 5.65 12.29 0.98
N LYS A 67 6.47 12.59 -0.04
CA LYS A 67 7.15 13.90 -0.20
C LYS A 67 6.17 15.08 -0.27
N GLN A 68 4.93 14.85 -0.68
CA GLN A 68 3.92 15.92 -0.79
C GLN A 68 3.36 16.33 0.58
N TYR A 69 3.59 15.54 1.63
CA TYR A 69 3.11 15.83 2.99
C TYR A 69 4.18 16.57 3.79
N THR A 70 3.88 17.83 4.12
CA THR A 70 4.77 18.70 4.90
C THR A 70 4.17 19.13 6.24
N SER A 71 2.92 18.78 6.52
CA SER A 71 2.26 19.08 7.80
C SER A 71 2.75 18.12 8.89
N PRO A 72 3.07 18.59 10.11
CA PRO A 72 3.52 17.75 11.22
C PRO A 72 2.42 16.86 11.84
N SER A 73 1.15 17.05 11.51
CA SER A 73 0.09 16.18 12.00
C SER A 73 -1.16 16.24 11.11
N PRO A 74 -1.88 15.12 10.92
CA PRO A 74 -1.44 13.76 11.25
C PRO A 74 -0.33 13.26 10.31
N SER A 75 0.55 12.39 10.81
CA SER A 75 1.55 11.70 9.98
C SER A 75 0.86 10.84 8.91
N PRO A 76 1.31 10.85 7.65
CA PRO A 76 0.61 10.21 6.55
C PRO A 76 0.64 8.69 6.69
N HIS A 77 -0.56 8.10 6.78
CA HIS A 77 -0.81 6.67 6.68
C HIS A 77 -1.85 6.42 5.60
N GLY A 78 -1.80 5.26 4.96
CA GLY A 78 -2.73 4.96 3.90
C GLY A 78 -2.53 3.59 3.29
N TYR A 79 -3.36 3.31 2.29
CA TYR A 79 -3.27 2.09 1.52
C TYR A 79 -3.80 2.28 0.11
N PHE A 80 -3.31 1.43 -0.77
CA PHE A 80 -4.00 1.04 -1.99
C PHE A 80 -4.75 -0.25 -1.72
N LYS A 81 -6.05 -0.24 -1.95
CA LYS A 81 -6.88 -1.44 -1.96
C LYS A 81 -7.09 -1.85 -3.39
N ILE A 82 -6.62 -3.04 -3.71
CA ILE A 82 -6.67 -3.60 -5.04
C ILE A 82 -7.72 -4.70 -5.01
N LYS A 83 -8.74 -4.53 -5.86
CA LYS A 83 -9.77 -5.53 -6.12
C LYS A 83 -9.89 -5.64 -7.61
N SER A 84 -9.68 -6.81 -8.19
CA SER A 84 -9.68 -7.06 -9.64
C SER A 84 -10.38 -5.95 -10.46
N ARG A 85 -9.58 -5.21 -11.24
CA ARG A 85 -9.91 -4.06 -12.11
C ARG A 85 -10.15 -2.70 -11.43
N ILE A 86 -10.22 -2.66 -10.11
CA ILE A 86 -10.47 -1.45 -9.31
C ILE A 86 -9.34 -1.27 -8.30
N ILE A 87 -8.71 -0.10 -8.33
CA ILE A 87 -7.74 0.32 -7.32
C ILE A 87 -8.30 1.54 -6.62
N GLU A 88 -8.40 1.46 -5.31
CA GLU A 88 -8.82 2.55 -4.43
C GLU A 88 -7.60 3.03 -3.64
N PHE A 89 -7.38 4.34 -3.61
CA PHE A 89 -6.38 4.97 -2.75
C PHE A 89 -7.09 5.65 -1.58
N GLN A 90 -6.61 5.41 -0.37
CA GLN A 90 -7.16 6.06 0.81
C GLN A 90 -6.05 6.43 1.79
N LEU A 91 -6.02 7.71 2.18
CA LEU A 91 -5.32 8.18 3.37
C LEU A 91 -6.18 7.92 4.59
N THR A 92 -5.52 7.56 5.68
CA THR A 92 -6.18 7.20 6.92
C THR A 92 -5.24 7.40 8.10
N THR A 93 -5.63 6.92 9.27
CA THR A 93 -4.86 6.99 10.50
C THR A 93 -4.11 5.69 10.75
N GLN A 94 -3.09 5.74 11.61
CA GLN A 94 -2.29 4.57 11.95
C GLN A 94 -3.14 3.43 12.53
N ASP A 95 -4.09 3.73 13.41
CA ASP A 95 -4.97 2.72 14.02
C ASP A 95 -5.81 1.95 12.98
N ILE A 96 -6.25 2.62 11.91
CA ILE A 96 -6.98 1.97 10.81
C ILE A 96 -6.04 1.07 10.01
N VAL A 97 -4.83 1.52 9.71
CA VAL A 97 -3.83 0.70 9.01
C VAL A 97 -3.46 -0.53 9.82
N ASP A 98 -3.18 -0.37 11.11
CA ASP A 98 -2.84 -1.46 12.02
C ASP A 98 -3.98 -2.48 12.11
N THR A 99 -5.23 -1.99 12.17
CA THR A 99 -6.43 -2.86 12.15
C THR A 99 -6.55 -3.64 10.84
N ILE A 100 -6.23 -3.04 9.69
CA ILE A 100 -6.26 -3.73 8.40
C ILE A 100 -5.19 -4.84 8.37
N LEU A 101 -3.97 -4.55 8.81
CA LEU A 101 -2.87 -5.51 8.88
C LEU A 101 -3.23 -6.70 9.79
N ASP A 102 -3.70 -6.42 11.00
CA ASP A 102 -4.10 -7.45 11.98
C ASP A 102 -5.23 -8.35 11.44
N ASN A 103 -6.22 -7.77 10.75
CA ASN A 103 -7.29 -8.53 10.12
C ASN A 103 -6.79 -9.45 9.00
N ILE A 104 -5.83 -8.98 8.18
CA ILE A 104 -5.22 -9.79 7.12
C ILE A 104 -4.43 -10.96 7.74
N ASP A 105 -3.63 -10.69 8.76
CA ASP A 105 -2.80 -11.69 9.41
C ASP A 105 -3.67 -12.77 10.10
N LYS A 106 -4.75 -12.37 10.78
CA LYS A 106 -5.74 -13.30 11.35
C LYS A 106 -6.44 -14.14 10.30
N ALA A 107 -6.81 -13.54 9.16
CA ALA A 107 -7.45 -14.26 8.07
C ALA A 107 -6.51 -15.31 7.45
N ASN A 108 -5.21 -15.01 7.35
CA ASN A 108 -4.21 -15.94 6.85
C ASN A 108 -3.95 -17.10 7.83
N GLN A 109 -3.85 -16.82 9.13
CA GLN A 109 -3.75 -17.88 10.15
C GLN A 109 -4.92 -18.87 10.05
N LEU A 110 -6.16 -18.39 9.84
CA LEU A 110 -7.34 -19.26 9.68
C LEU A 110 -7.29 -20.13 8.41
N LYS A 111 -6.58 -19.72 7.36
CA LYS A 111 -6.39 -20.54 6.14
C LYS A 111 -5.43 -21.69 6.42
N ASP A 112 -4.38 -21.47 7.20
CA ASP A 112 -3.39 -22.49 7.56
C ASP A 112 -3.99 -23.62 8.42
N PHE A 113 -5.09 -23.36 9.14
CA PHE A 113 -5.82 -24.37 9.92
C PHE A 113 -6.87 -25.17 9.13
N ARG A 114 -7.14 -24.84 7.86
CA ARG A 114 -8.03 -25.62 7.00
C ARG A 114 -7.21 -26.67 6.23
N ILE A 115 -6.86 -27.76 6.92
CA ILE A 115 -6.26 -28.98 6.36
C ILE A 115 -7.38 -29.98 6.03
#